data_AF-A0A159Z879-F1
#
_entry.id   AF-A0A159Z879-F1
#
_cell.length_a   1.000
_cell.length_b   1.000
_cell.length_c   1.000
_cell.angle_alpha   90.00
_cell.angle_beta   90.00
_cell.angle_gamma   90.00
#
_symmetry.space_group_name_H-M   'P 1'
#
loop_
_entity.id
_entity.type
_entity.pdbx_description
1 polymer ?
#
loop_
_entity_poly.entity_id
_entity_poly.type
_entity_poly.pdbx_seq_one_letter_code
_entity_poly.pdbx_strand_id
1 'polypeptide(L)'
;MISPSGDLRVYVATRPVDFRKGIDGLALAVQETLGLDPFSGAAFVFRSKRADRIKVLIWDQTGIVLVHKRLEAAKFVWPGCRTA
;
A
#
# COMPACT_ATOMS: atom_id res chain seq x y z
N MET A 1 16.95 1.28 -9.55
CA MET A 1 16.86 0.00 -8.82
C MET A 1 15.53 0.03 -8.10
N ILE A 2 14.66 -0.98 -8.27
CA ILE A 2 13.30 -1.00 -7.67
C ILE A 2 13.39 -1.44 -6.20
N SER A 3 14.31 -0.85 -5.43
CA SER A 3 14.47 -1.15 -4.01
C SER A 3 14.65 0.15 -3.25
N PRO A 4 13.85 0.38 -2.20
CA PRO A 4 14.15 1.45 -1.26
C PRO A 4 15.54 1.19 -0.68
N SER A 5 16.36 2.24 -0.59
CA SER A 5 17.72 2.17 -0.05
C SER A 5 17.65 2.28 1.48
N GLY A 6 18.14 1.28 2.21
CA GLY A 6 18.20 1.30 3.69
C GLY A 6 17.07 0.51 4.39
N ASP A 7 16.74 0.90 5.64
CA ASP A 7 15.71 0.25 6.46
C ASP A 7 14.30 0.52 5.91
N LEU A 8 13.65 -0.52 5.38
CA LEU A 8 12.31 -0.40 4.81
C LEU A 8 11.24 -0.38 5.91
N ARG A 9 10.68 0.80 6.15
CA ARG A 9 9.44 0.94 6.94
C ARG A 9 8.24 0.48 6.12
N VAL A 10 7.39 -0.36 6.72
CA VAL A 10 6.18 -0.89 6.07
C VAL A 10 4.94 -0.42 6.84
N TYR A 11 4.04 0.27 6.15
CA TYR A 11 2.74 0.67 6.67
C TYR A 11 1.65 -0.16 6.00
N VAL A 12 0.76 -0.74 6.81
CA VAL A 12 -0.35 -1.56 6.32
C VAL A 12 -1.67 -0.83 6.61
N ALA A 13 -2.36 -0.41 5.56
CA ALA A 13 -3.66 0.26 5.70
C ALA A 13 -4.73 -0.74 6.20
N THR A 14 -5.22 -0.56 7.43
CA THR A 14 -6.16 -1.53 8.05
C THR A 14 -7.52 -1.58 7.35
N ARG A 15 -7.97 -0.46 6.77
CA ARG A 15 -9.22 -0.36 6.01
C ARG A 15 -8.99 -0.69 4.52
N PRO A 16 -9.94 -1.39 3.86
CA PRO A 16 -9.83 -1.67 2.44
C PRO A 16 -9.92 -0.38 1.62
N VAL A 17 -9.19 -0.33 0.50
CA VAL A 17 -9.15 0.81 -0.42
C VAL A 17 -9.86 0.45 -1.73
N ASP A 18 -10.34 1.46 -2.46
CA ASP A 18 -10.80 1.30 -3.83
C ASP A 18 -9.63 0.95 -4.76
N PHE A 19 -9.63 -0.27 -5.27
CA PHE A 19 -8.53 -0.81 -6.08
C PHE A 19 -8.54 -0.31 -7.53
N ARG A 20 -9.50 0.53 -7.92
CA ARG A 20 -9.44 1.31 -9.17
C ARG A 20 -8.39 2.42 -9.12
N LYS A 21 -8.00 2.87 -7.92
CA LYS A 21 -6.97 3.90 -7.74
C LYS A 21 -5.61 3.42 -8.28
N GLY A 22 -5.00 4.24 -9.15
CA GLY A 22 -3.63 4.08 -9.64
C GLY A 22 -2.60 4.64 -8.65
N ILE A 23 -1.41 5.00 -9.15
CA ILE A 23 -0.32 5.58 -8.35
C ILE A 23 -0.79 6.84 -7.60
N ASP A 24 -1.30 7.84 -8.32
CA ASP A 24 -1.62 9.14 -7.72
C ASP A 24 -2.76 9.04 -6.71
N GLY A 25 -3.79 8.25 -7.02
CA GLY A 25 -4.92 8.05 -6.11
C GLY A 25 -4.53 7.32 -4.83
N LEU A 26 -3.51 6.45 -4.87
CA LEU A 26 -2.98 5.78 -3.68
C LEU A 26 -2.01 6.68 -2.92
N ALA A 27 -1.18 7.47 -3.61
CA ALA A 27 -0.33 8.47 -2.98
C ALA A 27 -1.16 9.50 -2.20
N LEU A 28 -2.28 9.96 -2.78
CA LEU A 28 -3.24 10.83 -2.09
C LEU A 28 -3.85 10.13 -0.86
N ALA A 29 -4.15 8.84 -0.95
CA ALA A 29 -4.65 8.08 0.21
C ALA A 29 -3.60 7.96 1.33
N VAL A 30 -2.31 7.82 1.00
CA VAL A 30 -1.23 7.89 1.99
C VAL A 30 -1.24 9.24 2.70
N GLN A 31 -1.30 10.33 1.93
CA GLN A 31 -1.27 11.68 2.47
C GLN A 31 -2.50 12.02 3.31
N GLU A 32 -3.70 11.83 2.76
CA GLU A 32 -4.95 12.27 3.42
C GLU A 32 -5.48 11.30 4.47
N THR A 33 -5.30 9.99 4.25
CA THR A 33 -5.89 8.97 5.15
C THR A 33 -4.89 8.49 6.20
N LEU A 34 -3.62 8.33 5.83
CA LEU A 34 -2.59 7.88 6.77
C LEU A 34 -1.83 9.04 7.41
N GLY A 35 -1.90 10.26 6.84
CA GLY A 35 -1.15 11.41 7.34
C GLY A 35 0.36 11.27 7.16
N LEU A 36 0.79 10.48 6.17
CA LEU A 36 2.20 10.16 5.92
C LEU A 36 2.65 10.72 4.58
N ASP A 37 3.96 10.82 4.39
CA ASP A 37 4.57 11.22 3.12
C ASP A 37 4.71 10.00 2.18
N PRO A 38 4.03 9.97 1.01
CA PRO A 38 4.17 8.89 0.03
C PRO A 38 5.57 8.81 -0.60
N PHE A 39 6.40 9.85 -0.49
CA PHE A 39 7.76 9.91 -1.05
C PHE A 39 8.85 9.55 -0.03
N SER A 40 8.48 9.18 1.20
CA SER A 40 9.41 8.90 2.30
C SER A 40 10.31 7.66 2.12
N GLY A 41 10.15 6.90 1.04
CA GLY A 41 10.83 5.62 0.82
C GLY A 41 10.21 4.43 1.58
N ALA A 42 9.13 4.67 2.35
CA ALA A 42 8.37 3.60 2.99
C ALA A 42 7.52 2.82 1.98
N ALA A 43 7.19 1.57 2.33
CA ALA A 43 6.22 0.76 1.60
C ALA A 43 4.83 0.90 2.21
N PHE A 44 3.85 1.27 1.39
CA PHE A 44 2.45 1.38 1.81
C PHE A 44 1.64 0.24 1.19
N VAL A 45 1.15 -0.66 2.04
CA VAL A 45 0.41 -1.86 1.64
C VAL A 45 -1.08 -1.62 1.81
N PHE A 46 -1.82 -1.77 0.71
CA PHE A 46 -3.27 -1.68 0.65
C PHE A 46 -3.85 -3.04 0.29
N ARG A 47 -5.08 -3.31 0.74
CA ARG A 47 -5.87 -4.48 0.30
C ARG A 47 -7.18 -4.10 -0.37
N SER A 48 -7.63 -4.98 -1.26
CA SER A 48 -8.98 -4.89 -1.83
C SER A 48 -10.03 -5.20 -0.76
N LYS A 49 -11.27 -4.74 -0.99
CA LYS A 49 -12.43 -5.12 -0.15
C LYS A 49 -12.59 -6.64 -0.05
N ARG A 50 -12.37 -7.36 -1.16
CA ARG A 50 -12.45 -8.84 -1.24
C ARG A 50 -11.25 -9.55 -0.59
N ALA A 51 -10.20 -8.80 -0.23
CA ALA A 51 -8.95 -9.29 0.33
C ALA A 51 -8.20 -10.31 -0.57
N ASP A 52 -8.53 -10.39 -1.86
CA ASP A 52 -7.88 -11.22 -2.87
C ASP A 52 -6.70 -10.50 -3.56
N ARG A 53 -6.56 -9.19 -3.34
CA ARG A 53 -5.55 -8.35 -3.99
C ARG A 53 -4.88 -7.43 -2.99
N ILE A 54 -3.60 -7.18 -3.24
CA ILE A 54 -2.85 -6.11 -2.59
C ILE A 54 -2.20 -5.19 -3.62
N LYS A 55 -2.04 -3.94 -3.23
CA LYS A 55 -1.20 -2.95 -3.92
C LYS A 55 -0.15 -2.45 -2.94
N VAL A 56 1.10 -2.35 -3.37
CA VAL A 56 2.21 -1.81 -2.58
C VAL A 56 2.78 -0.61 -3.31
N LEU A 57 2.73 0.56 -2.67
CA LEU A 57 3.27 1.81 -3.18
C LEU A 57 4.62 2.10 -2.52
N ILE A 58 5.66 2.38 -3.30
CA ILE A 58 7.02 2.68 -2.82
C ILE A 58 7.62 3.79 -3.67
N TRP A 59 8.30 4.77 -3.06
CA TRP A 59 9.19 5.69 -3.76
C TRP A 59 10.63 5.17 -3.70
N ASP A 60 11.25 4.91 -4.84
CA ASP A 60 12.58 4.30 -4.92
C ASP A 60 13.73 5.32 -5.06
N GLN A 61 13.48 6.59 -4.73
CA GLN A 61 14.35 7.76 -4.97
C GLN A 61 14.37 8.25 -6.42
N THR A 62 13.91 7.46 -7.39
CA THR A 62 13.85 7.85 -8.81
C THR A 62 12.42 7.93 -9.34
N GLY A 63 11.49 7.18 -8.76
CA GLY A 63 10.10 7.10 -9.19
C GLY A 63 9.21 6.42 -8.17
N ILE A 64 7.89 6.59 -8.35
CA ILE A 64 6.91 5.78 -7.64
C ILE A 64 6.75 4.44 -8.36
N VAL A 65 6.83 3.37 -7.58
CA VAL A 65 6.59 2.00 -7.99
C VAL A 65 5.28 1.52 -7.38
N LEU A 66 4.47 0.85 -8.20
CA LEU A 66 3.25 0.18 -7.75
C LEU A 66 3.32 -1.31 -8.05
N VAL A 67 3.45 -2.12 -7.00
CA VAL A 67 3.34 -3.58 -7.11
C VAL A 67 1.88 -3.98 -6.92
N HIS A 68 1.35 -4.79 -7.82
CA HIS A 68 -0.02 -5.32 -7.74
C HIS A 68 0.03 -6.85 -7.73
N LYS A 69 -0.51 -7.47 -6.67
CA LYS A 69 -0.62 -8.93 -6.56
C LYS A 69 -2.07 -9.33 -6.38
N ARG A 70 -2.49 -10.34 -7.14
CA ARG A 70 -3.79 -11.01 -7.03
C ARG A 70 -3.58 -12.48 -6.66
N LEU A 71 -4.39 -13.00 -5.75
CA LEU A 71 -4.47 -14.42 -5.45
C LEU A 71 -5.63 -15.02 -6.24
N GLU A 72 -5.44 -16.21 -6.79
CA GLU A 72 -6.47 -16.88 -7.60
C GLU A 72 -7.51 -17.63 -6.75
N ALA A 73 -7.07 -18.30 -5.67
CA ALA A 73 -7.93 -19.16 -4.85
C ALA A 73 -7.76 -18.93 -3.34
N ALA A 74 -7.28 -17.76 -2.91
CA ALA A 74 -7.04 -17.44 -1.51
C ALA A 74 -7.31 -15.97 -1.19
N LYS A 75 -7.32 -15.64 0.10
CA LYS A 75 -7.39 -14.27 0.61
C LYS A 75 -6.15 -13.97 1.43
N PHE A 76 -5.68 -12.73 1.37
CA PHE A 76 -4.68 -12.22 2.29
C PHE A 76 -5.27 -12.15 3.69
N VAL A 77 -4.51 -12.64 4.68
CA VAL A 77 -4.79 -12.37 6.09
C VAL A 77 -4.48 -10.91 6.34
N TRP A 78 -5.40 -10.21 6.99
CA TRP A 78 -5.26 -8.78 7.26
C TRP A 78 -5.36 -8.50 8.74
N PRO A 79 -4.57 -7.57 9.29
CA PRO A 79 -4.75 -7.15 10.67
C PRO A 79 -6.18 -6.67 10.90
N GLY A 80 -6.81 -7.20 11.95
CA GLY A 80 -8.15 -6.79 12.35
C GLY A 80 -8.14 -5.31 12.78
N CYS A 81 -9.16 -4.56 12.36
CA CYS A 81 -9.48 -3.28 12.97
C CYS A 81 -10.03 -3.56 14.36
N ARG A 82 -9.20 -3.44 15.41
CA ARG A 82 -9.73 -3.21 16.76
C ARG A 82 -10.23 -1.77 16.78
N THR A 83 -11.55 -1.59 16.72
CA THR A 83 -12.18 -0.36 17.20
C THR A 83 -11.91 -0.31 18.71
N ALA A 84 -11.08 0.63 19.12
CA ALA A 84 -11.09 1.13 20.49
C ALA A 84 -12.27 2.09 20.65
#